data_AF-A0A435B6L5-F1
#
_entry.id   AF-A0A435B6L5-F1
#
_cell.length_a   1.000
_cell.length_b   1.000
_cell.length_c   1.000
_cell.angle_alpha   90.00
_cell.angle_beta   90.00
_cell.angle_gamma   90.00
#
_symmetry.space_group_name_H-M   'P 1'
#
loop_
_entity.id
_entity.type
_entity.pdbx_description
1 polymer ?
#
loop_
_entity_poly.entity_id
_entity_poly.type
_entity_poly.pdbx_seq_one_letter_code
_entity_poly.pdbx_strand_id
1 'polypeptide(L)'
;GLNLAASDVRYLFAGLREFYSERSQAGLDAYSAKALARVWKAVRFSWWMTTILHRFPETGEFGQRIQEAELDYLVHSKAASTALAENYVGLPY
;
A
#
# COMPACT_ATOMS: atom_id res chain seq x y z
N GLY A 1 -2.77 1.73 8.06
CA GLY A 1 -2.94 0.72 9.13
C GLY A 1 -4.31 0.06 9.07
N LEU A 2 -5.35 0.72 9.57
CA LEU A 2 -6.70 0.15 9.71
C LEU A 2 -7.29 -0.44 8.40
N ASN A 3 -7.13 0.26 7.26
CA ASN A 3 -7.65 -0.24 5.97
C ASN A 3 -6.99 -1.55 5.51
N LEU A 4 -5.72 -1.79 5.90
CA LEU A 4 -5.07 -3.08 5.63
C LEU A 4 -5.68 -4.18 6.49
N ALA A 5 -5.85 -3.92 7.79
CA ALA A 5 -6.49 -4.87 8.70
C ALA A 5 -7.91 -5.25 8.24
N ALA A 6 -8.71 -4.27 7.77
CA ALA A 6 -10.03 -4.55 7.20
C ALA A 6 -9.98 -5.47 5.97
N SER A 7 -8.90 -5.38 5.18
CA SER A 7 -8.69 -6.23 4.01
C SER A 7 -8.26 -7.64 4.39
N ASP A 8 -7.38 -7.76 5.37
CA ASP A 8 -6.95 -9.06 5.90
C ASP A 8 -8.12 -9.82 6.51
N VAL A 9 -8.98 -9.13 7.28
CA VAL A 9 -10.22 -9.71 7.82
C VAL A 9 -11.13 -10.21 6.70
N ARG A 10 -11.29 -9.45 5.61
CA ARG A 10 -12.10 -9.88 4.46
C ARG A 10 -11.53 -11.13 3.78
N TYR A 11 -10.22 -11.19 3.57
CA TYR A 11 -9.58 -12.35 2.95
C TYR A 11 -9.65 -13.60 3.85
N LEU A 12 -9.39 -13.43 5.15
CA LEU A 12 -9.48 -14.51 6.12
C LEU A 12 -10.91 -15.02 6.27
N PHE A 13 -11.89 -14.11 6.34
CA PHE A 13 -13.31 -14.48 6.37
C PHE A 13 -13.70 -15.31 5.15
N ALA A 14 -13.26 -14.92 3.95
CA ALA A 14 -13.54 -15.69 2.74
C ALA A 14 -12.95 -17.11 2.80
N GLY A 15 -11.71 -17.26 3.26
CA GLY A 15 -11.07 -18.57 3.44
C GLY A 15 -11.73 -19.43 4.52
N LEU A 16 -12.09 -18.84 5.66
CA LEU A 16 -12.83 -19.54 6.73
C LEU A 16 -14.21 -19.99 6.26
N ARG A 17 -14.94 -19.13 5.54
CA ARG A 17 -16.26 -19.47 4.98
C ARG A 17 -16.17 -20.66 4.04
N GLU A 18 -15.19 -20.67 3.14
CA GLU A 18 -14.92 -21.78 2.21
C GLU A 18 -14.58 -23.06 2.99
N PHE A 19 -13.71 -22.97 3.99
CA PHE A 19 -13.32 -24.12 4.82
C PHE A 19 -14.51 -24.77 5.54
N TYR A 20 -15.37 -23.96 6.17
CA TYR A 20 -16.51 -24.51 6.91
C TYR A 20 -17.66 -24.97 6.01
N SER A 21 -17.90 -24.28 4.89
CA SER A 21 -19.06 -24.57 4.02
C SER A 21 -18.74 -25.64 2.97
N GLU A 22 -17.54 -25.59 2.39
CA GLU A 22 -17.13 -26.40 1.25
C GLU A 22 -16.08 -27.46 1.63
N ARG A 23 -15.60 -27.46 2.89
CA ARG A 23 -14.56 -28.37 3.39
C ARG A 23 -13.22 -28.28 2.62
N SER A 24 -12.97 -27.13 2.01
CA SER A 24 -11.74 -26.84 1.24
C SER A 24 -10.78 -25.96 2.03
N GLN A 25 -9.48 -26.30 2.01
CA GLN A 25 -8.42 -25.48 2.61
C GLN A 25 -7.82 -24.46 1.64
N ALA A 26 -8.19 -24.50 0.35
CA ALA A 26 -7.52 -23.70 -0.68
C ALA A 26 -7.57 -22.19 -0.40
N GLY A 27 -8.69 -21.67 0.09
CA GLY A 27 -8.82 -20.27 0.49
C GLY A 27 -7.90 -19.86 1.64
N LEU A 28 -7.67 -20.75 2.61
CA LEU A 28 -6.75 -20.53 3.74
C LEU A 28 -5.28 -20.63 3.31
N ASP A 29 -4.95 -21.60 2.46
CA ASP A 29 -3.60 -21.78 1.94
C ASP A 29 -3.16 -20.56 1.09
N ALA A 30 -4.11 -19.99 0.34
CA ALA A 30 -3.86 -18.80 -0.49
C ALA A 30 -3.92 -17.48 0.31
N TYR A 31 -4.36 -17.48 1.56
CA TYR A 31 -4.59 -16.25 2.35
C TYR A 31 -3.34 -15.37 2.41
N SER A 32 -2.21 -15.93 2.85
CA SER A 32 -0.98 -15.17 3.07
C SER A 32 -0.49 -14.52 1.78
N ALA A 33 -0.52 -15.24 0.66
CA ALA A 33 -0.12 -14.69 -0.63
C ALA A 33 -1.01 -13.51 -1.06
N LYS A 34 -2.34 -13.64 -0.91
CA LYS A 34 -3.30 -12.58 -1.24
C LYS A 34 -3.14 -11.35 -0.35
N ALA A 35 -3.06 -11.55 0.96
CA ALA A 35 -2.89 -10.47 1.93
C ALA A 35 -1.57 -9.72 1.71
N LEU A 36 -0.45 -10.45 1.60
CA LEU A 36 0.87 -9.86 1.41
C LEU A 36 1.00 -9.06 0.12
N ALA A 37 0.37 -9.51 -0.98
CA ALA A 37 0.37 -8.77 -2.23
C ALA A 37 -0.21 -7.35 -2.09
N ARG A 38 -1.17 -7.16 -1.18
CA ARG A 38 -1.75 -5.84 -0.86
C ARG A 38 -0.95 -5.09 0.20
N VAL A 39 -0.53 -5.78 1.26
CA VAL A 39 0.27 -5.20 2.34
C VAL A 39 1.52 -4.52 1.78
N TRP A 40 2.27 -5.20 0.91
CA TRP A 40 3.49 -4.62 0.34
C TRP A 40 3.24 -3.37 -0.50
N LYS A 41 2.14 -3.30 -1.26
CA LYS A 41 1.77 -2.10 -2.03
C LYS A 41 1.48 -0.91 -1.12
N ALA A 42 0.73 -1.14 -0.04
CA ALA A 42 0.39 -0.11 0.93
C ALA A 42 1.59 0.32 1.78
N VAL A 43 2.48 -0.62 2.17
CA VAL A 43 3.72 -0.33 2.89
C VAL A 43 4.66 0.50 2.02
N ARG A 44 4.85 0.12 0.75
CA ARG A 44 5.62 0.91 -0.21
C ARG A 44 5.08 2.34 -0.32
N PHE A 45 3.78 2.50 -0.48
CA PHE A 45 3.15 3.83 -0.55
C PHE A 45 3.34 4.64 0.73
N SER A 46 3.11 4.02 1.89
CA SER A 46 3.26 4.68 3.19
C SER A 46 4.70 5.12 3.43
N TRP A 47 5.67 4.25 3.11
CA TRP A 47 7.10 4.58 3.19
C TRP A 47 7.46 5.74 2.28
N TRP A 48 7.03 5.70 1.02
CA TRP A 48 7.31 6.78 0.06
C TRP A 48 6.71 8.11 0.51
N MET A 49 5.45 8.14 0.98
CA MET A 49 4.83 9.34 1.55
C MET A 49 5.63 9.90 2.74
N THR A 50 6.12 9.03 3.63
CA THR A 50 6.98 9.45 4.74
C THR A 50 8.26 10.10 4.22
N THR A 51 8.93 9.47 3.25
CA THR A 51 10.18 9.97 2.66
C THR A 51 10.03 11.32 1.97
N ILE A 52 8.92 11.57 1.27
CA ILE A 52 8.72 12.84 0.53
C ILE A 52 8.18 13.98 1.41
N LEU A 53 7.53 13.68 2.54
CA LEU A 53 6.87 14.68 3.40
C LEU A 53 7.63 15.03 4.69
N HIS A 54 8.62 14.23 5.09
CA HIS A 54 9.40 14.48 6.31
C HIS A 54 10.83 14.90 5.97
N ARG A 55 11.45 15.65 6.89
CA ARG A 55 12.87 16.01 6.78
C ARG A 55 13.74 14.96 7.47
N PHE A 56 14.76 14.51 6.76
CA PHE A 56 15.75 13.54 7.22
C PHE A 56 17.13 14.22 7.22
N PRO A 57 17.63 14.67 8.38
CA PRO A 57 18.90 15.40 8.51
C PRO A 57 20.10 14.68 7.85
N GLU A 58 20.07 13.35 7.83
CA GLU A 58 21.09 12.46 7.26
C GLU A 58 21.22 12.55 5.73
N THR A 59 20.24 13.11 5.03
CA THR A 59 20.23 13.18 3.55
C THR A 59 20.92 14.42 2.98
N GLY A 60 21.23 15.41 3.83
CA GLY A 60 21.92 16.65 3.45
C GLY A 60 21.19 17.48 2.39
N GLU A 61 21.91 18.44 1.78
CA GLU A 61 21.33 19.35 0.78
C GLU A 61 20.89 18.62 -0.50
N PHE A 62 21.63 17.59 -0.93
CA PHE A 62 21.29 16.83 -2.12
C PHE A 62 19.94 16.12 -1.96
N GLY A 63 19.73 15.43 -0.83
CA GLY A 63 18.47 14.75 -0.55
C GLY A 63 17.28 15.71 -0.51
N GLN A 64 17.48 16.89 0.09
CA GLN A 64 16.47 17.95 0.11
C GLN A 64 16.08 18.39 -1.31
N ARG A 65 17.05 18.58 -2.21
CA ARG A 65 16.79 18.94 -3.62
C ARG A 65 16.05 17.86 -4.39
N ILE A 66 16.36 16.58 -4.14
CA ILE A 66 15.64 15.45 -4.73
C ILE A 66 14.19 15.41 -4.21
N GLN A 67 13.98 15.60 -2.91
CA GLN A 67 12.64 15.66 -2.33
C GLN A 67 11.80 16.80 -2.93
N GLU A 68 12.38 17.99 -3.09
CA GLU A 68 11.72 19.14 -3.73
C GLU A 68 11.34 18.85 -5.18
N ALA A 69 12.25 18.24 -5.96
CA ALA A 69 11.98 17.88 -7.35
C ALA A 69 10.87 16.83 -7.48
N GLU A 70 10.82 15.85 -6.57
CA GLU A 70 9.77 14.83 -6.55
C GLU A 70 8.40 15.45 -6.22
N LEU A 71 8.35 16.36 -5.24
CA LEU A 71 7.13 17.10 -4.90
C LEU A 71 6.65 17.98 -6.05
N ASP A 72 7.57 18.69 -6.71
CA ASP A 72 7.26 19.51 -7.88
C ASP A 72 6.68 18.67 -9.03
N TYR A 73 7.29 17.51 -9.30
CA TYR A 73 6.79 16.57 -10.28
C TYR A 73 5.40 16.04 -9.93
N LEU A 74 5.14 15.71 -8.66
CA LEU A 74 3.82 15.25 -8.22
C LEU A 74 2.72 16.29 -8.45
N VAL A 75 3.00 17.56 -8.14
CA VAL A 75 2.04 18.66 -8.26
C VAL A 75 1.75 18.99 -9.71
N HIS A 76 2.76 18.97 -10.58
CA HIS A 76 2.62 19.44 -11.96
C HIS A 76 2.36 18.32 -12.98
N SER A 77 2.63 17.05 -12.64
CA SER A 77 2.36 15.90 -13.51
C SER A 77 1.03 15.23 -13.18
N LYS A 78 0.09 15.27 -14.13
CA LYS A 78 -1.20 14.55 -14.01
C LYS A 78 -1.02 13.05 -13.79
N ALA A 79 -0.02 12.44 -14.45
CA ALA A 79 0.25 11.01 -14.29
C ALA A 79 0.71 10.68 -12.86
N ALA A 80 1.62 11.48 -12.33
CA ALA A 80 2.14 11.32 -10.97
C ALA A 80 1.05 11.57 -9.91
N SER A 81 0.28 12.65 -10.07
CA SER A 81 -0.91 12.94 -9.25
C SER A 81 -1.94 11.80 -9.27
N THR A 82 -2.18 11.19 -10.43
CA THR A 82 -3.11 10.05 -10.56
C THR A 82 -2.58 8.82 -9.81
N ALA A 83 -1.28 8.52 -9.95
CA ALA A 83 -0.63 7.43 -9.23
C ALA A 83 -0.64 7.64 -7.71
N LEU A 84 -0.50 8.88 -7.24
CA LEU A 84 -0.69 9.21 -5.82
C LEU A 84 -2.14 8.96 -5.39
N ALA A 85 -3.10 9.46 -6.15
CA ALA A 85 -4.53 9.36 -5.83
C ALA A 85 -5.00 7.90 -5.72
N GLU A 86 -4.66 7.03 -6.67
CA GLU A 86 -5.07 5.61 -6.65
C GLU A 86 -4.53 4.87 -5.42
N ASN A 87 -3.32 5.20 -4.96
CA ASN A 87 -2.73 4.57 -3.78
C ASN A 87 -3.35 5.16 -2.50
N TYR A 88 -3.69 6.45 -2.49
CA TYR A 88 -4.27 7.13 -1.34
C TYR A 88 -5.71 6.70 -1.03
N VAL A 89 -6.55 6.54 -2.06
CA VAL A 89 -7.94 6.03 -1.91
C VAL A 89 -7.99 4.54 -1.62
N GLY A 90 -6.90 3.82 -1.90
CA GLY A 90 -6.76 2.39 -1.67
C GLY A 90 -7.03 1.57 -2.94
N LEU A 91 -6.14 0.62 -3.20
CA LEU A 91 -6.24 -0.28 -4.35
C LEU A 91 -7.39 -1.29 -4.18
N PRO A 92 -7.93 -1.83 -5.30
CA PRO A 92 -9.01 -2.83 -5.29
C PRO A 92 -8.72 -4.07 -4.43
N TYR A 93 -9.79 -4.76 -4.02
CA TYR A 93 -9.77 -5.97 -3.19
C TYR A 93 -9.58 -7.25 -3.99
#